data_AF-G3K0T1-F1
#
_entry.id   AF-G3K0T1-F1
#
_cell.length_a   1.000
_cell.length_b   1.000
_cell.length_c   1.000
_cell.angle_alpha   90.00
_cell.angle_beta   90.00
_cell.angle_gamma   90.00
#
_symmetry.space_group_name_H-M   'P 1'
#
loop_
_entity.id
_entity.type
_entity.pdbx_description
1 polymer ?
#
loop_
_entity_poly.entity_id
_entity_poly.type
_entity_poly.pdbx_seq_one_letter_code
_entity_poly.pdbx_strand_id
1 'polypeptide(L)'
;IDEIEELFPLNNGVTVQSECPIGLIGDDIEAVSRKKAEEHNTTIVPVRCEGFRGVSQSLGHHIANDAIRDWVFDTTEVAYEAGRYDVNVIGDYNIGGDAWASRILLEEIGLHVVGNWS
;
A
#
# COMPACT_ATOMS: atom_id res chain seq x y z
N ILE A 1 7.52 3.48 -15.37
CA ILE A 1 7.86 2.23 -14.66
C ILE A 1 9.28 1.82 -15.02
N ASP A 2 9.60 1.58 -16.29
CA ASP A 2 10.96 1.22 -16.71
C ASP A 2 12.04 2.21 -16.19
N GLU A 3 11.82 3.52 -16.30
CA GLU A 3 12.73 4.53 -15.73
C GLU A 3 12.78 4.50 -14.19
N ILE A 4 11.69 4.12 -13.51
CA ILE A 4 11.68 3.97 -12.04
C ILE A 4 12.57 2.81 -11.64
N GLU A 5 12.47 1.67 -12.34
CA GLU A 5 13.32 0.50 -12.08
C GLU A 5 14.80 0.77 -12.40
N GLU A 6 15.08 1.57 -13.42
CA GLU A 6 16.46 1.97 -13.76
C GLU A 6 17.06 2.93 -12.71
N LEU A 7 16.31 3.95 -12.30
CA LEU A 7 16.82 5.02 -11.43
C LEU A 7 16.70 4.71 -9.94
N PHE A 8 15.75 3.87 -9.55
CA PHE A 8 15.46 3.50 -8.16
C PHE A 8 15.41 1.98 -8.00
N PRO A 9 16.51 1.26 -8.23
CA PRO A 9 16.54 -0.22 -8.26
C PRO A 9 16.32 -0.87 -6.88
N LEU A 10 16.24 -0.08 -5.81
CA LEU A 10 15.95 -0.55 -4.45
C LEU A 10 14.48 -0.34 -4.04
N ASN A 11 13.62 0.11 -4.97
CA ASN A 11 12.19 0.16 -4.71
C ASN A 11 11.66 -1.27 -4.48
N ASN A 12 10.68 -1.43 -3.58
CA ASN A 12 10.06 -2.73 -3.29
C ASN A 12 8.67 -2.86 -3.91
N GLY A 13 8.39 -2.06 -4.95
CA GLY A 13 7.08 -1.97 -5.58
C GLY A 13 6.68 -0.54 -5.90
N VAL A 14 5.65 -0.41 -6.74
CA VAL A 14 5.15 0.85 -7.29
C VAL A 14 3.64 0.91 -7.15
N THR A 15 3.09 2.07 -6.78
CA THR A 15 1.64 2.33 -6.87
C THR A 15 1.35 3.34 -7.97
N VAL A 16 0.28 3.13 -8.73
CA VAL A 16 -0.20 4.06 -9.76
C VAL A 16 -1.47 4.75 -9.24
N GLN A 17 -1.35 5.99 -8.79
CA GLN A 17 -2.45 6.77 -8.20
C GLN A 17 -3.17 7.57 -9.29
N SER A 18 -4.38 7.16 -9.66
CA SER A 18 -5.12 7.84 -10.72
C SER A 18 -5.63 9.22 -10.30
N GLU A 19 -5.30 10.23 -11.09
CA GLU A 19 -5.98 11.53 -11.07
C GLU A 19 -7.20 11.53 -12.01
N CYS A 20 -8.00 12.61 -11.96
CA CYS A 20 -9.27 12.72 -12.71
C CYS A 20 -9.20 12.32 -14.19
N PRO A 21 -8.20 12.70 -14.99
CA PRO A 21 -8.23 12.41 -16.43
C PRO A 21 -8.17 10.91 -16.75
N ILE A 22 -7.50 10.10 -15.94
CA ILE A 22 -7.25 8.68 -16.22
C ILE A 22 -8.56 7.92 -16.44
N GLY A 23 -9.51 8.09 -15.51
CA GLY A 23 -10.83 7.46 -15.61
C GLY A 23 -11.73 8.09 -16.69
N LEU A 24 -11.51 9.36 -17.05
CA LEU A 24 -12.32 10.05 -18.06
C LEU A 24 -11.94 9.66 -19.49
N ILE A 25 -10.65 9.43 -19.74
CA ILE A 25 -10.15 9.06 -21.08
C ILE A 25 -10.14 7.55 -21.31
N GLY A 26 -10.35 6.76 -20.25
CA GLY A 26 -10.48 5.30 -20.34
C GLY A 26 -9.15 4.57 -20.42
N ASP A 27 -8.09 5.12 -19.83
CA ASP A 27 -6.81 4.43 -19.70
C ASP A 27 -6.97 3.16 -18.85
N ASP A 28 -6.38 2.04 -19.26
CA ASP A 28 -6.39 0.75 -18.56
C ASP A 28 -5.09 0.55 -17.76
N ILE A 29 -5.02 1.19 -16.59
CA ILE A 29 -3.82 1.11 -15.73
C ILE A 29 -3.65 -0.27 -15.09
N GLU A 30 -4.70 -1.07 -14.96
CA GLU A 30 -4.64 -2.44 -14.45
C GLU A 30 -3.92 -3.36 -15.44
N ALA A 31 -4.20 -3.24 -16.74
CA ALA A 31 -3.49 -3.99 -17.77
C ALA A 31 -2.01 -3.60 -17.84
N VAL A 32 -1.71 -2.30 -17.74
CA VAL A 32 -0.32 -1.81 -17.70
C VAL A 32 0.40 -2.33 -16.45
N SER A 33 -0.24 -2.27 -15.27
CA SER A 33 0.35 -2.71 -14.01
C SER A 33 0.67 -4.20 -14.03
N ARG A 34 -0.25 -5.06 -14.49
CA ARG A 34 0.03 -6.51 -14.63
C ARG A 34 1.20 -6.78 -15.57
N LYS A 35 1.17 -6.19 -16.78
CA LYS A 35 2.22 -6.38 -17.78
C LYS A 35 3.60 -5.99 -17.25
N LYS A 36 3.68 -4.84 -16.57
CA LYS A 36 4.96 -4.32 -16.06
C LYS A 36 5.41 -5.01 -14.77
N ALA A 37 4.48 -5.47 -13.93
CA ALA A 37 4.79 -6.31 -12.78
C ALA A 37 5.43 -7.63 -13.21
N GLU A 38 4.91 -8.27 -14.26
CA GLU A 38 5.50 -9.47 -14.85
C GLU A 38 6.87 -9.20 -15.49
N GLU A 39 7.01 -8.07 -16.20
CA GLU A 39 8.26 -7.68 -16.88
C GLU A 39 9.41 -7.44 -15.91
N HIS A 40 9.14 -6.75 -14.79
CA HIS A 40 10.16 -6.36 -13.81
C HIS A 40 10.19 -7.24 -12.56
N ASN A 41 9.30 -8.23 -12.46
CA ASN A 41 9.14 -9.10 -11.29
C ASN A 41 9.03 -8.29 -9.98
N THR A 42 8.18 -7.26 -9.99
CA THR A 42 7.94 -6.36 -8.86
C THR A 42 6.44 -6.13 -8.68
N THR A 43 6.01 -5.80 -7.46
CA THR A 43 4.60 -5.50 -7.18
C THR A 43 4.23 -4.13 -7.74
N ILE A 44 3.22 -4.07 -8.62
CA ILE A 44 2.69 -2.82 -9.17
C ILE A 44 1.19 -2.74 -8.90
N VAL A 45 0.78 -1.73 -8.12
CA VAL A 45 -0.59 -1.58 -7.61
C VAL A 45 -1.31 -0.44 -8.34
N PRO A 46 -2.28 -0.71 -9.23
CA PRO A 46 -3.15 0.31 -9.80
C PRO A 46 -4.21 0.74 -8.78
N VAL A 47 -4.33 2.06 -8.55
CA VAL A 47 -5.29 2.64 -7.60
C VAL A 47 -6.18 3.64 -8.34
N ARG A 48 -7.45 3.27 -8.54
CA ARG A 48 -8.48 4.09 -9.21
C ARG A 48 -9.08 5.14 -8.26
N CYS A 49 -8.22 6.00 -7.73
CA CYS A 49 -8.59 7.05 -6.78
C CYS A 49 -8.90 8.40 -7.45
N GLU A 50 -9.47 8.38 -8.67
CA GLU A 50 -9.76 9.62 -9.39
C GLU A 50 -10.65 10.55 -8.55
N GLY A 51 -10.26 11.84 -8.46
CA GLY A 51 -10.89 12.80 -7.54
C GLY A 51 -12.37 13.12 -7.83
N PHE A 52 -12.90 12.73 -8.99
CA PHE A 52 -14.34 12.82 -9.28
C PHE A 52 -15.17 11.70 -8.63
N ARG A 53 -14.53 10.65 -8.09
CA ARG A 53 -15.21 9.55 -7.42
C ARG A 53 -15.56 9.93 -5.99
N GLY A 54 -16.80 9.65 -5.62
CA GLY A 54 -17.28 9.89 -4.25
C GLY A 54 -17.54 11.37 -3.98
N VAL A 55 -17.49 11.76 -2.71
CA VAL A 55 -17.85 13.11 -2.25
C VAL A 55 -16.84 13.71 -1.27
N SER A 56 -15.84 12.94 -0.87
CA SER A 56 -14.78 13.34 0.05
C SER A 56 -13.63 12.33 0.01
N GLN A 57 -12.57 12.61 0.76
CA GLN A 57 -11.42 11.73 0.97
C GLN A 57 -11.81 10.31 1.41
N SER A 58 -12.97 10.16 2.04
CA SER A 58 -13.47 8.89 2.57
C SER A 58 -13.53 7.77 1.54
N LEU A 59 -13.99 8.06 0.31
CA LEU A 59 -14.00 7.03 -0.74
C LEU A 59 -12.58 6.64 -1.19
N GLY A 60 -11.65 7.61 -1.17
CA GLY A 60 -10.24 7.34 -1.41
C GLY A 60 -9.65 6.33 -0.41
N HIS A 61 -10.02 6.43 0.88
CA HIS A 61 -9.61 5.44 1.89
C HIS A 61 -10.12 4.04 1.55
N HIS A 62 -11.39 3.91 1.16
CA HIS A 62 -11.98 2.62 0.76
C HIS A 62 -11.25 2.05 -0.46
N ILE A 63 -11.04 2.86 -1.50
CA ILE A 63 -10.35 2.45 -2.73
C ILE A 63 -8.91 2.01 -2.44
N ALA A 64 -8.19 2.72 -1.57
CA ALA A 64 -6.84 2.36 -1.17
C ALA A 64 -6.80 1.03 -0.40
N ASN A 65 -7.72 0.82 0.54
CA ASN A 65 -7.83 -0.44 1.27
C ASN A 65 -8.13 -1.62 0.34
N ASP A 66 -9.05 -1.44 -0.63
CA ASP A 66 -9.36 -2.46 -1.64
C ASP A 66 -8.14 -2.76 -2.53
N ALA A 67 -7.37 -1.73 -2.92
CA ALA A 67 -6.17 -1.93 -3.71
C ALA A 67 -5.09 -2.73 -2.95
N ILE A 68 -4.91 -2.48 -1.64
CA ILE A 68 -4.01 -3.28 -0.80
C ILE A 68 -4.49 -4.74 -0.73
N ARG A 69 -5.80 -4.95 -0.52
CA ARG A 69 -6.38 -6.30 -0.50
C ARG A 69 -6.12 -7.04 -1.80
N ASP A 70 -6.36 -6.40 -2.94
CA ASP A 70 -6.40 -7.08 -4.24
C ASP A 70 -5.00 -7.25 -4.87
N TRP A 71 -4.02 -6.43 -4.50
CA TRP A 71 -2.72 -6.37 -5.17
C TRP A 71 -1.49 -6.52 -4.27
N VAL A 72 -1.65 -6.50 -2.95
CA VAL A 72 -0.52 -6.62 -2.00
C VAL A 72 -0.67 -7.87 -1.16
N PHE A 73 -1.84 -8.06 -0.54
CA PHE A 73 -2.10 -9.26 0.25
C PHE A 73 -2.05 -10.54 -0.57
N ASP A 74 -1.55 -11.60 0.07
CA ASP A 74 -1.46 -12.95 -0.47
C ASP A 74 -0.70 -13.09 -1.81
N THR A 75 0.07 -12.07 -2.20
CA THR A 75 0.86 -12.09 -3.45
C THR A 75 2.21 -12.80 -3.31
N THR A 76 2.75 -12.87 -2.09
CA THR A 76 4.03 -13.52 -1.79
C THR A 76 3.92 -14.27 -0.48
N GLU A 77 4.38 -15.53 -0.44
CA GLU A 77 4.53 -16.26 0.82
C GLU A 77 5.64 -15.61 1.65
N VAL A 78 5.26 -15.03 2.78
CA VAL A 78 6.21 -14.52 3.76
C VAL A 78 6.44 -15.61 4.80
N ALA A 79 7.66 -16.12 4.87
CA ALA A 79 8.08 -17.02 5.94
C ALA A 79 8.10 -16.24 7.27
N TYR A 80 6.98 -16.26 7.98
CA TYR A 80 6.81 -15.63 9.28
C TYR A 80 6.16 -16.59 10.25
N GLU A 81 6.77 -16.76 11.42
CA GLU A 81 6.20 -17.53 12.53
C GLU A 81 5.56 -16.56 13.51
N ALA A 82 4.23 -16.63 13.64
CA ALA A 82 3.49 -15.75 14.52
C ALA A 82 3.79 -16.03 16.00
N GLY A 83 4.20 -15.00 16.71
CA GLY A 83 4.33 -14.95 18.16
C GLY A 83 2.99 -14.76 18.86
N ARG A 84 2.93 -15.15 20.13
CA ARG A 84 1.72 -15.06 20.97
C ARG A 84 1.19 -13.63 21.17
N TYR A 85 2.08 -12.65 21.10
CA TYR A 85 1.79 -11.24 21.44
C TYR A 85 1.97 -10.31 20.26
N ASP A 86 1.95 -10.86 19.05
CA ASP A 86 2.04 -10.10 17.81
C ASP A 86 0.78 -9.27 17.58
N VAL A 87 0.97 -7.99 17.26
CA VAL A 87 -0.11 -7.07 16.93
C VAL A 87 0.29 -6.18 15.75
N ASN A 88 -0.72 -5.67 15.03
CA ASN A 88 -0.55 -4.59 14.06
C ASN A 88 -1.24 -3.33 14.58
N VAL A 89 -0.61 -2.18 14.36
CA VAL A 89 -1.26 -0.87 14.53
C VAL A 89 -1.88 -0.49 13.18
N ILE A 90 -3.20 -0.27 13.17
CA ILE A 90 -3.95 -0.01 11.94
C ILE A 90 -4.50 1.42 11.94
N GLY A 91 -4.15 2.22 10.92
CA GLY A 91 -4.72 3.55 10.71
C GLY A 91 -4.04 4.67 11.51
N ASP A 92 -2.74 4.52 11.79
CA ASP A 92 -1.92 5.57 12.38
C ASP A 92 -0.80 5.96 11.41
N TYR A 93 -0.99 7.11 10.75
CA TYR A 93 -0.10 7.68 9.73
C TYR A 93 1.15 8.34 10.31
N ASN A 94 1.43 8.12 11.61
CA ASN A 94 2.61 8.57 12.32
C ASN A 94 2.85 10.10 12.23
N ILE A 95 1.77 10.87 12.23
CA ILE A 95 1.85 12.33 12.14
C ILE A 95 2.64 12.85 13.35
N GLY A 96 3.74 13.55 13.10
CA GLY A 96 4.60 14.07 14.18
C GLY A 96 5.23 13.01 15.10
N GLY A 97 5.19 11.73 14.72
CA GLY A 97 5.72 10.62 15.54
C GLY A 97 4.69 9.91 16.44
N ASP A 98 3.38 10.14 16.23
CA ASP A 98 2.31 9.54 17.06
C ASP A 98 2.36 8.00 17.12
N ALA A 99 2.55 7.33 15.98
CA ALA A 99 2.65 5.87 15.93
C ALA A 99 3.88 5.36 16.69
N TRP A 100 5.00 6.09 16.66
CA TRP A 100 6.21 5.70 17.39
C TRP A 100 6.02 5.81 18.90
N ALA A 101 5.42 6.90 19.37
CA ALA A 101 5.08 7.06 20.78
C ALA A 101 4.11 5.97 21.25
N SER A 102 3.11 5.65 20.44
CA SER A 102 2.16 4.56 20.71
C SER A 102 2.84 3.18 20.72
N ARG A 103 3.72 2.91 19.75
CA ARG A 103 4.47 1.65 19.64
C ARG A 103 5.32 1.39 20.87
N ILE A 104 6.03 2.39 21.38
CA ILE A 104 6.86 2.25 22.58
C ILE A 104 6.01 1.72 23.74
N LEU A 105 4.83 2.30 23.99
CA LEU A 105 3.95 1.87 25.07
C LEU A 105 3.44 0.43 24.88
N LEU A 106 3.11 0.04 23.64
CA LEU A 106 2.68 -1.33 23.32
C LEU A 106 3.80 -2.34 23.56
N GLU A 107 5.03 -2.01 23.17
CA GLU A 107 6.19 -2.88 23.36
C GLU A 107 6.62 -2.96 24.84
N GLU A 108 6.52 -1.86 25.60
CA GLU A 108 6.82 -1.83 27.03
C GLU A 108 5.87 -2.70 27.87
N ILE A 109 4.60 -2.87 27.45
CA ILE A 109 3.66 -3.81 28.09
C ILE A 109 3.83 -5.25 27.60
N GLY A 110 4.81 -5.52 26.73
CA GLY A 110 5.18 -6.85 26.28
C GLY A 110 4.52 -7.32 24.98
N LEU A 111 3.86 -6.44 24.22
CA LEU A 111 3.40 -6.76 22.87
C LEU A 111 4.55 -6.66 21.86
N HIS A 112 4.41 -7.33 20.72
CA HIS A 112 5.33 -7.23 19.61
C HIS A 112 4.60 -6.60 18.42
N VAL A 113 4.95 -5.37 18.06
CA VAL A 113 4.31 -4.66 16.94
C VAL A 113 4.96 -5.10 15.62
N VAL A 114 4.27 -5.96 14.89
CA VAL A 114 4.74 -6.56 13.62
C VAL A 114 4.68 -5.54 12.49
N GLY A 115 3.58 -4.80 12.40
CA GLY A 115 3.35 -3.80 11.37
C GLY A 115 2.66 -2.55 11.90
N ASN A 116 2.99 -1.42 11.29
CA ASN A 116 2.26 -0.17 11.45
C ASN A 116 1.71 0.25 10.08
N TRP A 117 0.40 0.37 9.98
CA TRP A 117 -0.27 0.79 8.75
C TRP A 117 -0.47 2.29 8.79
N SER A 118 0.54 2.94 8.23
CA SER A 118 0.69 4.39 8.07
C SER A 118 0.57 4.84 6.63
#